data_AF-A0A6A5AYF0-F1
#
_entry.id   AF-A0A6A5AYF0-F1
#
_cell.length_a   1.000
_cell.length_b   1.000
_cell.length_c   1.000
_cell.angle_alpha   90.00
_cell.angle_beta   90.00
_cell.angle_gamma   90.00
#
_symmetry.space_group_name_H-M   'P 1'
#
loop_
_entity.id
_entity.type
_entity.pdbx_description
1 polymer ?
#
loop_
_entity_poly.entity_id
_entity_poly.type
_entity_poly.pdbx_seq_one_letter_code
_entity_poly.pdbx_strand_id
1 'polypeptide(L)'
;MTGITDGSEGLTSYYRQKIEHLELTVRDKTMNLRRLQAQRNELNSKVRLLREELQLLQEPGSYVGEVVKQMGKSKVLVKVNPEGKYVVDVDKTIDITKCTPNTRVALRNDSYVLHKILPTKV
;
A
#
# COMPACT_ATOMS: atom_id res chain seq x y z
N MET A 1 7.13 -25.91 75.17
CA MET A 1 6.58 -24.57 74.82
C MET A 1 6.56 -24.48 73.30
N THR A 2 5.57 -25.12 72.67
CA THR A 2 5.54 -25.35 71.21
C THR A 2 4.07 -25.45 70.80
N GLY A 3 3.58 -24.52 69.96
CA GLY A 3 2.21 -24.64 69.43
C GLY A 3 1.58 -23.38 68.82
N ILE A 4 2.31 -22.50 68.13
CA ILE A 4 1.71 -21.33 67.42
C ILE A 4 2.18 -21.19 65.96
N THR A 5 3.01 -22.08 65.41
CA THR A 5 3.59 -21.91 64.06
C THR A 5 2.74 -22.45 62.89
N ASP A 6 1.71 -23.25 63.16
CA ASP A 6 0.97 -23.98 62.11
C ASP A 6 -0.02 -23.07 61.34
N GLY A 7 -0.63 -22.10 62.02
CA GLY A 7 -1.57 -21.14 61.41
C GLY A 7 -0.91 -20.11 60.48
N SER A 8 0.36 -19.76 60.72
CA SER A 8 1.11 -18.81 59.89
C SER A 8 1.58 -19.41 58.57
N GLU A 9 1.89 -20.70 58.55
CA GLU A 9 2.35 -21.40 57.34
C GLU A 9 1.21 -21.61 56.34
N GLY A 10 0.02 -21.99 56.82
CA GLY A 10 -1.18 -22.11 55.99
C GLY A 10 -1.63 -20.78 55.36
N LEU A 11 -1.54 -19.68 56.12
CA LEU A 11 -1.87 -18.35 55.63
C LEU A 11 -0.84 -17.86 54.58
N THR A 12 0.44 -18.13 54.80
CA THR A 12 1.52 -17.83 53.86
C THR A 12 1.36 -18.61 52.56
N SER A 13 0.97 -19.89 52.64
CA SER A 13 0.67 -20.74 51.47
C SER A 13 -0.52 -20.20 50.67
N TYR A 14 -1.60 -19.79 51.33
CA TYR A 14 -2.77 -19.18 50.68
C TYR A 14 -2.40 -17.89 49.93
N TYR A 15 -1.65 -16.98 50.56
CA TYR A 15 -1.21 -15.76 49.89
C TYR A 15 -0.25 -16.04 48.74
N ARG A 16 0.67 -17.01 48.88
CA ARG A 16 1.56 -17.42 47.78
C ARG A 16 0.76 -17.96 46.58
N GLN A 17 -0.22 -18.83 46.82
CA GLN A 17 -1.08 -19.35 45.76
C GLN A 17 -1.95 -18.25 45.12
N LYS A 18 -2.43 -17.29 45.93
CA LYS A 18 -3.18 -16.12 45.44
C LYS A 18 -2.31 -15.24 44.54
N ILE A 19 -1.05 -15.00 44.93
CA ILE A 19 -0.07 -14.25 44.15
C ILE A 19 0.19 -14.97 42.82
N GLU A 20 0.45 -16.27 42.84
CA GLU A 20 0.70 -17.06 41.63
C GLU A 20 -0.50 -17.00 40.66
N HIS A 21 -1.72 -17.14 41.17
CA HIS A 21 -2.94 -17.02 40.36
C HIS A 21 -3.10 -15.61 39.75
N LEU A 22 -2.79 -14.57 40.52
CA LEU A 22 -2.83 -13.19 40.03
C LEU A 22 -1.74 -12.93 38.98
N GLU A 23 -0.54 -13.47 39.16
CA GLU A 23 0.56 -13.39 38.19
C GLU A 23 0.21 -14.08 36.88
N LEU A 24 -0.41 -15.27 36.93
CA LEU A 24 -0.94 -15.95 35.75
C LEU A 24 -1.98 -15.10 35.03
N THR A 25 -2.93 -14.53 35.77
CA THR A 25 -3.98 -13.65 35.22
C THR A 25 -3.37 -12.41 34.55
N VAL A 26 -2.35 -11.80 35.17
CA VAL A 26 -1.62 -10.66 34.61
C VAL A 26 -0.90 -11.08 33.32
N ARG A 27 -0.23 -12.24 33.32
CA ARG A 27 0.46 -12.76 32.14
C ARG A 27 -0.49 -12.95 30.95
N ASP A 28 -1.64 -13.57 31.16
CA ASP A 28 -2.64 -13.77 30.10
C ASP A 28 -3.17 -12.44 29.54
N LYS A 29 -3.46 -11.48 30.43
CA LYS A 29 -3.88 -10.14 30.01
C LYS A 29 -2.80 -9.42 29.22
N THR A 30 -1.53 -9.51 29.63
CA THR A 30 -0.42 -8.88 28.90
C THR A 30 -0.20 -9.51 27.52
N MET A 31 -0.35 -10.84 27.38
CA MET A 31 -0.30 -11.51 26.10
C MET A 31 -1.44 -11.06 25.17
N ASN A 32 -2.66 -10.97 25.71
CA ASN A 32 -3.81 -10.46 24.97
C ASN A 32 -3.61 -9.00 24.53
N LEU A 33 -3.08 -8.13 25.40
CA LEU A 33 -2.76 -6.75 25.05
C LEU A 33 -1.73 -6.66 23.93
N ARG A 34 -0.66 -7.47 23.98
CA ARG A 34 0.34 -7.53 22.90
C ARG A 34 -0.28 -7.96 21.58
N ARG A 35 -1.17 -8.96 21.60
CA ARG A 35 -1.89 -9.42 20.41
C ARG A 35 -2.77 -8.29 19.83
N LEU A 36 -3.56 -7.62 20.66
CA LEU A 36 -4.40 -6.50 20.23
C LEU A 36 -3.57 -5.33 19.71
N GLN A 37 -2.43 -5.04 20.33
CA GLN A 37 -1.51 -4.00 19.88
C GLN A 37 -0.91 -4.35 18.51
N ALA A 38 -0.53 -5.61 18.27
CA ALA A 38 -0.06 -6.05 16.96
C ALA A 38 -1.14 -5.89 15.88
N GLN A 39 -2.39 -6.27 16.17
CA GLN A 39 -3.52 -6.07 15.25
C GLN A 39 -3.77 -4.58 14.95
N ARG A 40 -3.68 -3.71 15.97
CA ARG A 40 -3.77 -2.25 15.78
C ARG A 40 -2.64 -1.72 14.90
N ASN A 41 -1.42 -2.21 15.09
CA ASN A 41 -0.28 -1.80 14.27
C ASN A 41 -0.43 -2.25 12.81
N GLU A 42 -0.90 -3.47 12.58
CA GLU A 42 -1.19 -3.97 11.23
C GLU A 42 -2.25 -3.10 10.55
N LEU A 43 -3.34 -2.76 11.26
CA LEU A 43 -4.40 -1.91 10.72
C LEU A 43 -3.90 -0.49 10.44
N ASN A 44 -3.10 0.08 11.34
CA ASN A 44 -2.46 1.38 11.10
C ASN A 44 -1.54 1.36 9.87
N SER A 45 -0.82 0.26 9.64
CA SER A 45 -0.01 0.10 8.43
C SER A 45 -0.88 0.07 7.18
N LYS A 46 -2.02 -0.62 7.20
CA LYS A 46 -2.98 -0.63 6.09
C LYS A 46 -3.55 0.75 5.80
N VAL A 47 -3.91 1.50 6.85
CA VAL A 47 -4.38 2.89 6.70
C VAL A 47 -3.30 3.78 6.10
N ARG A 48 -2.04 3.61 6.49
CA ARG A 48 -0.91 4.35 5.89
C ARG A 48 -0.76 4.04 4.41
N LEU A 49 -0.79 2.77 4.03
CA LEU A 49 -0.70 2.35 2.62
C LEU A 49 -1.86 2.91 1.80
N LEU A 50 -3.10 2.83 2.31
CA LEU A 50 -4.27 3.41 1.64
C LEU A 50 -4.15 4.93 1.46
N ARG A 51 -3.56 5.63 2.44
CA ARG A 51 -3.33 7.07 2.34
C ARG A 51 -2.28 7.39 1.26
N GLU A 52 -1.23 6.59 1.14
CA GLU A 52 -0.22 6.72 0.08
C GLU A 52 -0.82 6.44 -1.30
N GLU A 53 -1.64 5.39 -1.43
CA GLU A 53 -2.37 5.09 -2.67
C GLU A 53 -3.34 6.20 -3.05
N LEU A 54 -4.05 6.78 -2.08
CA LEU A 54 -4.96 7.90 -2.33
C LEU A 54 -4.21 9.16 -2.77
N GLN A 55 -3.00 9.38 -2.26
CA GLN A 55 -2.13 10.46 -2.73
C GLN A 55 -1.70 10.24 -4.19
N LEU A 56 -1.35 9.00 -4.56
CA LEU A 56 -1.04 8.64 -5.95
C LEU A 56 -2.26 8.79 -6.86
N LEU A 57 -3.46 8.48 -6.39
CA LEU A 57 -4.71 8.70 -7.13
C LEU A 57 -5.04 10.20 -7.31
N GLN A 58 -4.53 11.06 -6.43
CA GLN A 58 -4.69 12.52 -6.57
C GLN A 58 -3.74 13.10 -7.62
N GLU A 59 -2.72 12.34 -8.06
CA GLU A 59 -1.93 12.73 -9.22
C GLU A 59 -2.85 12.84 -10.45
N PRO A 60 -2.73 13.92 -11.25
CA PRO A 60 -3.60 14.12 -12.38
C PRO A 60 -3.56 12.91 -13.32
N GLY A 61 -4.73 12.48 -13.77
CA GLY A 61 -4.84 11.35 -14.69
C GLY A 61 -3.99 11.56 -15.95
N SER A 62 -3.45 10.46 -16.47
CA SER A 62 -2.74 10.48 -17.75
C SER A 62 -3.67 10.89 -18.89
N TYR A 63 -3.17 11.69 -19.82
CA TYR A 63 -3.91 12.02 -21.03
C TYR A 63 -4.01 10.81 -21.94
N VAL A 64 -5.20 10.60 -22.52
CA VAL A 64 -5.42 9.55 -23.51
C VAL A 64 -5.32 10.15 -24.89
N GLY A 65 -4.49 9.55 -25.74
CA GLY A 65 -4.33 9.96 -27.13
C GLY A 65 -4.38 8.78 -28.10
N GLU A 66 -4.53 9.11 -29.38
CA GLU A 66 -4.45 8.17 -30.50
C GLU A 66 -3.20 8.46 -31.32
N VAL A 67 -2.44 7.41 -31.64
CA VAL A 67 -1.27 7.54 -32.51
C VAL A 67 -1.72 7.80 -33.94
N VAL A 68 -1.29 8.91 -34.54
CA VAL A 68 -1.55 9.21 -35.96
C VAL A 68 -0.43 8.67 -36.82
N LYS A 69 0.82 8.93 -36.44
CA LYS A 69 2.00 8.54 -37.22
C LYS A 69 3.25 8.49 -36.35
N GLN A 70 4.08 7.47 -36.53
CA GLN A 70 5.41 7.41 -35.91
C GLN A 70 6.37 8.38 -36.61
N MET A 71 7.13 9.16 -35.85
CA MET A 71 8.08 10.16 -36.36
C MET A 71 9.52 9.77 -35.94
N GLY A 72 10.12 8.84 -36.68
CA GLY A 72 11.49 8.39 -36.45
C GLY A 72 11.63 7.43 -35.26
N LYS A 73 12.78 7.48 -34.59
CA LYS A 73 13.19 6.50 -33.55
C LYS A 73 12.87 6.91 -32.11
N SER A 74 12.32 8.10 -31.86
CA SER A 74 12.02 8.54 -30.49
C SER A 74 10.79 9.42 -30.38
N LYS A 75 10.20 9.86 -31.50
CA LYS A 75 9.07 10.78 -31.52
C LYS A 75 7.86 10.14 -32.19
N VAL A 76 6.66 10.46 -31.73
CA VAL A 76 5.40 9.99 -32.31
C VAL A 76 4.41 11.15 -32.38
N LEU A 77 3.67 11.24 -33.47
CA LEU A 77 2.55 12.17 -33.60
C LEU A 77 1.30 11.55 -32.98
N VAL A 78 0.84 12.13 -31.88
CA VAL A 78 -0.35 11.70 -31.14
C VAL A 78 -1.42 12.78 -31.20
N LYS A 79 -2.67 12.36 -31.43
CA LYS A 79 -3.86 13.21 -31.34
C LYS A 79 -4.46 13.05 -29.95
N VAL A 80 -4.51 14.14 -29.18
CA VAL A 80 -5.13 14.22 -27.86
C VAL A 80 -6.41 15.04 -28.01
N ASN A 81 -7.54 14.52 -27.54
CA ASN A 81 -8.83 15.25 -27.53
C ASN A 81 -9.02 15.79 -26.11
N PRO A 82 -9.12 17.11 -25.84
CA PRO A 82 -9.50 18.21 -26.75
C PRO A 82 -8.36 19.01 -27.42
N GLU A 83 -7.10 18.80 -27.04
CA GLU A 83 -6.02 19.77 -27.27
C GLU A 83 -5.36 19.76 -28.66
N GLY A 84 -5.58 18.73 -29.48
CA GLY A 84 -5.11 18.68 -30.87
C GLY A 84 -4.01 17.66 -31.13
N LYS A 85 -3.05 17.98 -32.02
CA LYS A 85 -1.97 17.06 -32.45
C LYS A 85 -0.64 17.49 -31.85
N TYR A 86 0.04 16.57 -31.17
CA TYR A 86 1.32 16.80 -30.53
C TYR A 86 2.36 15.79 -30.98
N VAL A 87 3.60 16.26 -31.11
CA VAL A 87 4.76 15.37 -31.26
C VAL A 87 5.28 15.09 -29.86
N VAL A 88 5.13 13.85 -29.41
CA VAL A 88 5.53 13.39 -28.07
C VAL A 88 6.73 12.47 -28.16
N ASP A 89 7.56 12.50 -27.11
CA ASP A 89 8.66 11.55 -26.96
C ASP A 89 8.15 10.23 -26.35
N VAL A 90 8.74 9.12 -26.79
CA VAL A 90 8.43 7.77 -26.32
C VAL A 90 9.36 7.41 -25.16
N ASP A 91 8.79 6.86 -24.08
CA ASP A 91 9.58 6.34 -22.97
C ASP A 91 10.46 5.15 -23.43
N LYS A 92 11.68 5.05 -22.89
CA LYS A 92 12.65 4.00 -23.25
C LYS A 92 12.15 2.59 -22.91
N THR A 93 11.17 2.49 -22.02
CA THR A 93 10.54 1.22 -21.65
C THR A 93 9.60 0.65 -22.72
N ILE A 94 9.19 1.45 -23.70
CA ILE A 94 8.21 1.05 -24.73
C ILE A 94 8.87 0.97 -26.11
N ASP A 95 8.62 -0.14 -26.80
CA ASP A 95 9.05 -0.33 -28.19
C ASP A 95 8.18 0.44 -29.17
N ILE A 96 8.83 1.18 -30.08
CA ILE A 96 8.17 1.93 -31.16
C ILE A 96 7.42 1.04 -32.14
N THR A 97 7.84 -0.22 -32.31
CA THR A 97 7.18 -1.18 -33.19
C THR A 97 5.73 -1.48 -32.77
N LYS A 98 5.42 -1.36 -31.47
CA LYS A 98 4.07 -1.56 -30.93
C LYS A 98 3.17 -0.34 -31.11
N CYS A 99 3.72 0.83 -31.44
CA CYS A 99 2.99 2.08 -31.61
C CYS A 99 2.39 2.21 -33.02
N THR A 100 1.54 1.28 -33.46
CA THR A 100 0.91 1.37 -34.79
C THR A 100 -0.08 2.54 -34.86
N PRO A 101 -0.30 3.14 -36.04
CA PRO A 101 -1.34 4.14 -36.24
C PRO A 101 -2.70 3.62 -35.75
N ASN A 102 -3.51 4.50 -35.16
CA ASN A 102 -4.79 4.23 -34.49
C ASN A 102 -4.72 3.47 -33.17
N THR A 103 -3.53 3.21 -32.62
CA THR A 103 -3.41 2.64 -31.27
C THR A 103 -3.67 3.70 -30.20
N ARG A 104 -4.39 3.32 -29.13
CA ARG A 104 -4.60 4.16 -27.95
C ARG A 104 -3.38 4.15 -27.05
N VAL A 105 -2.95 5.33 -26.62
CA VAL A 105 -1.77 5.53 -25.78
C VAL A 105 -2.09 6.43 -24.60
N ALA A 106 -1.37 6.24 -23.51
CA ALA A 106 -1.43 7.07 -22.32
C ALA A 106 -0.16 7.92 -22.22
N LEU A 107 -0.36 9.23 -22.13
CA LEU A 107 0.69 10.24 -21.97
C LEU A 107 0.71 10.70 -20.51
N ARG A 108 1.91 10.90 -19.95
CA ARG A 108 2.05 11.47 -18.61
C ARG A 108 1.54 12.92 -18.60
N ASN A 109 0.90 13.32 -17.53
CA ASN A 109 0.25 14.63 -17.36
C ASN A 109 1.24 15.81 -17.30
N ASP A 110 2.46 15.59 -16.82
CA ASP A 110 3.49 16.61 -16.61
C ASP A 110 4.34 16.90 -17.86
N SER A 111 4.65 15.86 -18.62
CA SER A 111 5.72 15.83 -19.62
C SER A 111 5.25 15.36 -21.00
N TYR A 112 3.99 14.93 -21.11
CA TYR A 112 3.41 14.36 -22.32
C TYR A 112 4.20 13.18 -22.90
N VAL A 113 5.05 12.53 -22.09
CA VAL A 113 5.80 11.34 -22.51
C VAL A 113 4.86 10.15 -22.57
N LEU A 114 4.96 9.37 -23.64
CA LEU A 114 4.21 8.12 -23.79
C LEU A 114 4.76 7.06 -22.84
N HIS A 115 4.00 6.71 -21.80
CA HIS A 115 4.43 5.78 -20.75
C HIS A 115 3.70 4.43 -20.78
N LYS A 116 2.55 4.34 -21.46
CA LYS A 116 1.76 3.10 -21.55
C LYS A 116 0.95 3.04 -22.84
N ILE A 117 0.91 1.85 -23.45
CA ILE A 117 0.00 1.54 -24.55
C ILE A 117 -1.27 0.94 -23.95
N LEU A 118 -2.43 1.43 -24.39
CA LEU A 118 -3.73 0.93 -23.97
C LEU A 118 -4.29 0.00 -25.05
N PRO A 119 -4.90 -1.15 -24.70
CA PRO A 119 -5.57 -1.98 -25.67
C PRO A 119 -6.73 -1.20 -26.31
N THR A 120 -6.83 -1.27 -27.63
CA THR A 120 -8.01 -0.81 -28.35
C THR A 120 -9.16 -1.76 -28.03
N LYS A 121 -10.34 -1.20 -27.77
CA LYS A 121 -11.56 -2.00 -27.64
C LYS A 121 -11.91 -2.49 -29.05
N VAL A 122 -11.93 -3.81 -29.25
CA VAL A 122 -12.68 -4.46 -30.34
C VAL A 122 -14.14 -4.57 -29.95
#